data_AF-A0A5E4G4M0-F1
#
_entry.id   AF-A0A5E4G4M0-F1
#
_cell.length_a   1.000
_cell.length_b   1.000
_cell.length_c   1.000
_cell.angle_alpha   90.00
_cell.angle_beta   90.00
_cell.angle_gamma   90.00
#
_symmetry.space_group_name_H-M   'P 1'
#
loop_
_entity.id
_entity.type
_entity.pdbx_description
1 polymer ?
#
loop_
_entity_poly.entity_id
_entity_poly.type
_entity_poly.pdbx_seq_one_letter_code
_entity_poly.pdbx_strand_id
1 'polypeptide(L)'
;TVDVSKLDKLEEDVVVTLCLLEKYFPPSFFDIMVHLVVHLVREVRLCGPVYFRWMYPLERYMKVLKGYVQNRTRPEGCIAERYIAEEAVEFCTQHLSDVSTVGVPSSQKMGVSKPLSGCTVSVVDQDLLNQAHLYVLENTEEVLPYIEQHMIHIKTAYPKFRKRTKWLQDKHNSIFIQWLRFKVQSELEEDNHGASENLRWLAADPNMAVPLYRSYLIKGIKFNIKAQDDVRTTQNSGVYLLAHTMQVASAKDKKPILSNMGFYGVIQEIWDLDYQKFTIPAFRCDWIDSS
;
A
#
# COMPACT_ATOMS: atom_id res chain seq x y z
N THR A 1 19.43 -3.93 37.72
CA THR A 1 20.82 -3.48 37.48
C THR A 1 21.26 -4.03 36.14
N VAL A 2 22.02 -3.25 35.36
CA VAL A 2 22.52 -3.70 34.05
C VAL A 2 23.73 -4.59 34.27
N ASP A 3 23.75 -5.75 33.62
CA ASP A 3 24.88 -6.67 33.63
C ASP A 3 25.91 -6.24 32.60
N VAL A 4 27.05 -5.70 33.07
CA VAL A 4 28.11 -5.14 32.22
C VAL A 4 28.70 -6.19 31.29
N SER A 5 28.73 -7.46 31.69
CA SER A 5 29.28 -8.56 30.89
C SER A 5 28.49 -8.82 29.60
N LYS A 6 27.25 -8.36 29.52
CA LYS A 6 26.37 -8.53 28.36
C LYS A 6 26.40 -7.36 27.38
N LEU A 7 27.04 -6.24 27.74
CA LEU A 7 27.01 -5.03 26.92
C LEU A 7 27.69 -5.22 25.57
N ASP A 8 28.83 -5.90 25.52
CA ASP A 8 29.54 -6.14 24.25
C ASP A 8 28.68 -6.90 23.24
N LYS A 9 27.99 -7.95 23.71
CA LYS A 9 27.06 -8.71 22.88
C LYS A 9 25.86 -7.87 22.43
N LEU A 10 25.32 -7.03 23.31
CA LEU A 10 24.20 -6.14 22.95
C LEU A 10 24.59 -5.11 21.88
N GLU A 11 25.84 -4.63 21.87
CA GLU A 11 26.32 -3.70 20.86
C GLU A 11 26.35 -4.37 19.48
N GLU A 12 26.88 -5.59 19.41
CA GLU A 12 26.87 -6.41 18.19
C GLU A 12 25.44 -6.71 17.72
N ASP A 13 24.57 -7.15 18.64
CA ASP A 13 23.19 -7.51 18.33
C ASP A 13 22.38 -6.30 17.80
N VAL A 14 22.62 -5.09 18.32
CA VAL A 14 21.96 -3.87 17.85
C VAL A 14 22.33 -3.54 16.40
N VAL A 15 23.62 -3.66 16.06
CA VAL A 15 24.09 -3.42 14.68
C VAL A 15 23.47 -4.44 13.73
N VAL A 16 23.49 -5.73 14.09
CA VAL A 16 22.86 -6.78 13.28
C VAL A 16 21.36 -6.54 13.12
N THR A 17 20.68 -6.15 14.20
CA THR A 17 19.24 -5.86 14.19
C THR A 17 18.92 -4.71 13.25
N LEU A 18 19.69 -3.61 13.28
CA LEU A 18 19.48 -2.49 12.35
C LEU A 18 19.70 -2.91 10.89
N CYS A 19 20.77 -3.66 10.59
CA CYS A 19 21.00 -4.22 9.25
C CYS A 19 19.86 -5.15 8.79
N LEU A 20 19.25 -5.90 9.72
CA LEU A 20 18.09 -6.73 9.40
C LEU A 20 16.85 -5.87 9.14
N LEU A 21 16.60 -4.86 9.97
CA LEU A 21 15.48 -3.93 9.77
C LEU A 21 15.61 -3.21 8.42
N GLU A 22 16.81 -2.79 8.01
CA GLU A 22 17.06 -2.12 6.72
C GLU A 22 16.68 -2.98 5.52
N LYS A 23 16.64 -4.31 5.66
CA LYS A 23 16.17 -5.22 4.60
C LYS A 23 14.65 -5.25 4.47
N TYR A 24 13.92 -4.94 5.54
CA TYR A 24 12.47 -5.06 5.58
C TYR A 24 11.74 -3.72 5.51
N PHE A 25 12.34 -2.64 6.03
CA PHE A 25 11.71 -1.33 6.13
C PHE A 25 12.28 -0.36 5.08
N PRO A 26 11.47 0.58 4.57
CA PRO A 26 11.92 1.55 3.59
C PRO A 26 12.98 2.49 4.18
N PRO A 27 13.88 3.08 3.37
CA PRO A 27 14.87 4.06 3.85
C PRO A 27 14.27 5.23 4.64
N SER A 28 13.03 5.63 4.34
CA SER A 28 12.31 6.68 5.07
C SER A 28 11.97 6.32 6.53
N PHE A 29 11.99 5.04 6.88
CA PHE A 29 11.84 4.57 8.27
C PHE A 29 13.09 4.87 9.11
N PHE A 30 14.28 4.87 8.50
CA PHE A 30 15.55 5.07 9.17
C PHE A 30 15.87 6.55 9.33
N ASP A 31 15.07 7.24 10.14
CA ASP A 31 15.41 8.59 10.57
C ASP A 31 16.54 8.58 11.61
N ILE A 32 16.97 9.78 12.01
CA ILE A 32 18.05 9.93 12.99
C ILE A 32 17.77 9.20 14.30
N MET A 33 16.50 9.08 14.72
CA MET A 33 16.12 8.45 15.98
C MET A 33 16.35 6.94 15.94
N VAL A 34 16.09 6.30 14.80
CA VAL A 34 16.34 4.86 14.61
C VAL A 34 17.83 4.56 14.65
N HIS A 35 18.66 5.42 14.05
CA HIS A 35 20.12 5.23 14.07
C HIS A 35 20.75 5.48 15.45
N LEU A 36 20.14 6.31 16.30
CA LEU A 36 20.64 6.55 17.67
C LEU A 36 20.68 5.29 18.53
N VAL A 37 19.94 4.23 18.17
CA VAL A 37 19.93 2.95 18.89
C VAL A 37 21.33 2.33 18.96
N VAL A 38 22.19 2.54 17.94
CA VAL A 38 23.59 2.06 17.94
C VAL A 38 24.39 2.63 19.12
N HIS A 39 24.05 3.84 19.57
CA HIS A 39 24.79 4.52 20.64
C HIS A 39 24.32 4.13 22.05
N LEU A 40 23.19 3.42 22.19
CA LEU A 40 22.60 3.07 23.49
C LEU A 40 23.55 2.30 24.39
N VAL A 41 24.23 1.29 23.86
CA VAL A 41 25.10 0.43 24.66
C VAL A 41 26.31 1.21 25.17
N ARG A 42 26.89 2.05 24.30
CA ARG A 42 27.98 2.94 24.67
C ARG A 42 27.54 3.97 25.72
N GLU A 43 26.34 4.52 25.58
CA GLU A 43 25.74 5.42 26.56
C GLU A 43 25.59 4.74 27.94
N VAL A 44 25.11 3.49 27.95
CA VAL A 44 24.97 2.69 29.18
C VAL A 44 26.32 2.41 29.84
N ARG A 45 27.36 2.09 29.07
CA ARG A 45 28.71 1.88 29.61
C ARG A 45 29.26 3.13 30.31
N LEU A 46 29.05 4.30 29.70
CA LEU A 46 29.63 5.55 30.18
C LEU A 46 28.87 6.17 31.34
N CYS A 47 27.55 6.02 31.36
CA CYS A 47 26.71 6.84 32.23
C CYS A 47 25.61 6.05 32.95
N GLY A 48 25.59 4.72 32.81
CA GLY A 48 24.60 3.85 33.43
C GLY A 48 23.24 3.83 32.71
N PRO A 49 22.20 3.25 33.34
CA PRO A 49 20.90 3.04 32.71
C PRO A 49 20.28 4.31 32.12
N VAL A 50 19.78 4.18 30.88
CA VAL A 50 19.32 5.30 30.05
C VAL A 50 18.03 5.96 30.55
N TYR A 51 17.17 5.20 31.23
CA TYR A 51 15.80 5.59 31.59
C TYR A 51 15.64 6.93 32.31
N PHE A 52 16.64 7.39 33.09
CA PHE A 52 16.59 8.67 33.80
C PHE A 52 17.45 9.79 33.18
N ARG A 53 18.17 9.50 32.09
CA ARG A 53 19.07 10.47 31.44
C ARG A 53 18.47 11.05 30.16
N TRP A 54 17.56 10.33 29.52
CA TRP A 54 16.83 10.84 28.38
C TRP A 54 15.79 11.86 28.81
N MET A 55 15.89 13.08 28.28
CA MET A 55 14.83 14.08 28.44
C MET A 55 13.60 13.77 27.60
N TYR A 56 13.69 12.88 26.60
CA TYR A 56 12.60 12.60 25.67
C TYR A 56 11.23 12.32 26.32
N PRO A 57 11.12 11.49 27.39
CA PRO A 57 9.83 11.28 28.06
C PRO A 57 9.27 12.56 28.68
N LEU A 58 10.14 13.36 29.33
CA LEU A 58 9.77 14.65 29.93
C LEU A 58 9.39 15.66 28.85
N GLU A 59 10.19 15.80 27.79
CA GLU A 59 9.91 16.69 26.66
C GLU A 59 8.60 16.35 25.95
N ARG A 60 8.33 15.05 25.74
CA ARG A 60 7.09 14.58 25.13
C ARG A 60 5.88 14.90 26.00
N TYR A 61 6.00 14.67 27.31
CA TYR A 61 4.95 15.02 28.27
C TYR A 61 4.72 16.54 28.32
N MET A 62 5.79 17.33 28.39
CA MET A 62 5.72 18.79 28.36
C MET A 62 5.12 19.32 27.05
N LYS A 63 5.37 18.67 25.91
CA LYS A 63 4.72 19.02 24.63
C LYS A 63 3.19 18.82 24.70
N VAL A 64 2.72 17.76 25.36
CA VAL A 64 1.29 17.51 25.58
C VAL A 64 0.70 18.60 26.47
N LEU A 65 1.30 18.85 27.64
CA LEU A 65 0.86 19.91 28.56
C LEU A 65 0.84 21.30 27.90
N LYS A 66 1.82 21.60 27.05
CA LYS A 66 1.85 22.84 26.27
C LYS A 66 0.62 22.96 25.35
N GLY A 67 0.11 21.85 24.83
CA GLY A 67 -1.13 21.82 24.05
C GLY A 67 -2.38 22.10 24.89
N TYR A 68 -2.32 21.97 26.22
CA TYR A 68 -3.43 22.30 27.11
C TYR A 68 -3.58 23.78 27.41
N VAL A 69 -2.49 24.55 27.32
CA VAL A 69 -2.46 25.98 27.64
C VAL A 69 -3.22 26.78 26.57
N GLN A 70 -4.49 27.10 26.84
CA GLN A 70 -5.29 28.00 26.00
C GLN A 70 -5.13 29.47 26.39
N ASN A 71 -4.91 29.75 27.69
CA ASN A 71 -4.65 31.09 28.20
C ASN A 71 -3.23 31.17 28.82
N ARG A 72 -2.36 31.96 28.18
CA ARG A 72 -0.97 32.14 28.62
C ARG A 72 -0.82 32.91 29.93
N THR A 73 -1.84 33.66 30.38
CA THR A 73 -1.76 34.39 31.67
C THR A 73 -2.09 33.49 32.86
N ARG A 74 -2.62 32.28 32.63
CA ARG A 74 -2.96 31.29 33.66
C ARG A 74 -2.69 29.85 33.17
N PRO A 75 -1.44 29.53 32.82
CA PRO A 75 -1.11 28.25 32.19
C PRO A 75 -1.39 27.05 33.10
N GLU A 76 -1.14 27.17 34.40
CA GLU A 76 -1.39 26.11 35.39
C GLU A 76 -2.87 25.76 35.48
N GLY A 77 -3.74 26.79 35.44
CA GLY A 77 -5.19 26.60 35.46
C GLY A 77 -5.69 25.87 34.22
N CYS A 78 -5.20 26.25 33.03
CA CYS A 78 -5.56 25.57 31.78
C CYS A 78 -5.10 24.11 31.76
N ILE A 79 -3.90 23.84 32.27
CA ILE A 79 -3.38 22.46 32.36
C ILE A 79 -4.24 21.63 33.31
N ALA A 80 -4.53 22.14 34.51
CA ALA A 80 -5.32 21.43 35.51
C ALA A 80 -6.75 21.13 35.01
N GLU A 81 -7.41 22.11 34.41
CA GLU A 81 -8.77 21.95 33.87
C GLU A 81 -8.83 20.86 32.80
N ARG A 82 -7.88 20.88 31.85
CA ARG A 82 -7.87 19.91 30.75
C ARG A 82 -7.45 18.52 31.19
N TYR A 83 -6.50 18.43 32.12
CA TYR A 83 -6.09 17.15 32.71
C TYR A 83 -7.27 16.47 33.42
N ILE A 84 -8.04 17.21 34.24
CA ILE A 84 -9.25 16.68 34.89
C ILE A 84 -10.27 16.19 33.86
N ALA A 85 -10.48 16.95 32.79
CA ALA A 85 -11.40 16.56 31.73
C ALA A 85 -10.97 15.27 31.02
N GLU A 86 -9.67 15.13 30.71
CA GLU A 86 -9.13 13.92 30.08
C GLU A 86 -9.25 12.69 31.00
N GLU A 87 -8.88 12.80 32.27
CA GLU A 87 -9.02 11.72 33.27
C GLU A 87 -10.48 11.30 33.45
N ALA A 88 -11.41 12.25 33.50
CA ALA A 88 -12.84 11.95 33.61
C ALA A 88 -13.35 11.19 32.39
N VAL A 89 -12.93 11.60 31.18
CA VAL A 89 -13.28 10.88 29.94
C VAL A 89 -12.67 9.49 29.95
N GLU A 90 -11.40 9.34 30.31
CA GLU A 90 -10.71 8.05 30.36
C GLU A 90 -11.39 7.09 31.35
N PHE A 91 -11.75 7.57 32.54
CA PHE A 91 -12.54 6.83 33.52
C PHE A 91 -13.89 6.38 32.95
N CYS A 92 -14.62 7.28 32.29
CA CYS A 92 -15.90 6.95 31.67
C CYS A 92 -15.75 5.91 30.53
N THR A 93 -14.68 5.98 29.74
CA THR A 93 -14.47 5.02 28.64
C THR A 93 -14.30 3.58 29.12
N GLN A 94 -13.74 3.36 30.31
CA GLN A 94 -13.63 2.01 30.91
C GLN A 94 -14.99 1.39 31.25
N HIS A 95 -16.03 2.22 31.40
CA HIS A 95 -17.37 1.80 31.83
C HIS A 95 -18.42 1.83 30.71
N LEU A 96 -18.03 2.28 29.50
CA LEU A 96 -18.92 2.35 28.34
C LEU A 96 -18.48 1.33 27.29
N SER A 97 -19.27 0.27 27.10
CA SER A 97 -18.92 -0.88 26.26
C SER A 97 -18.89 -0.62 24.75
N ASP A 98 -19.31 0.56 24.27
CA ASP A 98 -19.49 0.86 22.83
C ASP A 98 -19.02 2.27 22.40
N VAL A 99 -18.08 2.89 23.12
CA VAL A 99 -17.59 4.23 22.75
C VAL A 99 -16.30 4.14 21.94
N SER A 100 -16.35 4.64 20.71
CA SER A 100 -15.15 4.78 19.89
C SER A 100 -14.19 5.82 20.50
N THR A 101 -12.95 5.43 20.76
CA THR A 101 -11.91 6.37 21.19
C THR A 101 -11.70 7.45 20.12
N VAL A 102 -11.91 8.72 20.50
CA VAL A 102 -11.70 9.86 19.59
C VAL A 102 -10.23 9.88 19.16
N GLY A 103 -9.98 9.90 17.85
CA GLY A 103 -8.63 9.87 17.28
C GLY A 103 -8.11 8.48 16.91
N VAL A 104 -8.79 7.40 17.34
CA VAL A 104 -8.54 6.05 16.83
C VAL A 104 -9.55 5.78 15.69
N PRO A 105 -9.11 5.42 14.48
CA PRO A 105 -10.02 5.08 13.40
C PRO A 105 -10.90 3.90 13.82
N SER A 106 -12.23 4.08 13.84
CA SER A 106 -13.16 2.97 14.09
C SER A 106 -13.02 1.92 13.00
N SER A 107 -12.85 0.64 13.35
CA SER A 107 -12.77 -0.45 12.37
C SER A 107 -14.00 -0.56 11.46
N GLN A 108 -15.14 0.01 11.88
CA GLN A 108 -16.39 0.11 11.11
C GLN A 108 -16.27 0.88 9.77
N LYS A 109 -15.18 1.62 9.52
CA LYS A 109 -14.92 2.26 8.22
C LYS A 109 -14.03 1.43 7.27
N MET A 110 -13.68 0.19 7.62
CA MET A 110 -12.83 -0.67 6.79
C MET A 110 -13.48 -1.17 5.47
N GLY A 111 -14.76 -0.86 5.23
CA GLY A 111 -15.46 -1.29 4.00
C GLY A 111 -15.57 -0.24 2.89
N VAL A 112 -15.32 1.05 3.16
CA VAL A 112 -15.65 2.11 2.19
C VAL A 112 -14.40 2.55 1.46
N SER A 113 -14.34 2.19 0.17
CA SER A 113 -13.41 2.79 -0.78
C SER A 113 -14.07 4.02 -1.41
N LYS A 114 -13.41 5.19 -1.33
CA LYS A 114 -13.94 6.43 -1.93
C LYS A 114 -12.86 7.47 -2.19
N PRO A 115 -13.06 8.35 -3.17
CA PRO A 115 -12.18 9.50 -3.36
C PRO A 115 -12.26 10.47 -2.18
N LEU A 116 -11.13 11.09 -1.85
CA LEU A 116 -11.00 12.10 -0.78
C LEU A 116 -10.68 13.49 -1.33
N SER A 117 -10.47 13.62 -2.64
CA SER A 117 -10.25 14.88 -3.35
C SER A 117 -11.30 15.09 -4.43
N GLY A 118 -11.35 16.30 -4.99
CA GLY A 118 -12.12 16.55 -6.21
C GLY A 118 -11.62 15.68 -7.37
N CYS A 119 -12.53 15.35 -8.28
CA CYS A 119 -12.27 14.61 -9.51
C CYS A 119 -11.69 15.53 -10.58
N THR A 120 -10.68 15.06 -11.30
CA THR A 120 -10.21 15.63 -12.57
C THR A 120 -10.34 14.56 -13.63
N VAL A 121 -11.00 14.82 -14.76
CA VAL A 121 -11.12 13.81 -15.83
C VAL A 121 -10.03 14.04 -16.87
N SER A 122 -9.32 12.99 -17.25
CA SER A 122 -8.35 13.02 -18.36
C SER A 122 -8.67 11.95 -19.38
N VAL A 123 -8.43 12.26 -20.65
CA VAL A 123 -8.34 11.23 -21.70
C VAL A 123 -6.96 10.61 -21.60
N VAL A 124 -6.91 9.28 -21.50
CA VAL A 124 -5.68 8.51 -21.32
C VAL A 124 -5.30 7.82 -22.63
N ASP A 125 -4.00 7.60 -22.84
CA ASP A 125 -3.49 6.80 -23.95
C ASP A 125 -4.05 5.36 -23.92
N GLN A 126 -4.43 4.83 -25.07
CA GLN A 126 -5.11 3.54 -25.16
C GLN A 126 -4.21 2.38 -24.70
N ASP A 127 -2.91 2.41 -25.00
CA ASP A 127 -2.00 1.33 -24.59
C ASP A 127 -1.83 1.32 -23.08
N LEU A 128 -1.76 2.50 -22.45
CA LEU A 128 -1.69 2.61 -21.01
C LEU A 128 -3.02 2.20 -20.34
N LEU A 129 -4.17 2.55 -20.92
CA LEU A 129 -5.47 2.11 -20.45
C LEU A 129 -5.63 0.59 -20.55
N ASN A 130 -5.17 -0.01 -21.66
CA ASN A 130 -5.17 -1.45 -21.86
C ASN A 130 -4.30 -2.17 -20.82
N GLN A 131 -3.13 -1.61 -20.44
CA GLN A 131 -2.30 -2.15 -19.37
C GLN A 131 -3.02 -2.15 -18.02
N ALA A 132 -3.67 -1.03 -17.67
CA ALA A 132 -4.44 -0.93 -16.44
C ALA A 132 -5.65 -1.88 -16.45
N HIS A 133 -6.34 -2.01 -17.58
CA HIS A 133 -7.44 -2.93 -17.75
C HIS A 133 -7.01 -4.40 -17.63
N LEU A 134 -5.91 -4.79 -18.28
CA LEU A 134 -5.33 -6.14 -18.15
C LEU A 134 -5.01 -6.46 -16.69
N TYR A 135 -4.40 -5.52 -15.95
CA TYR A 135 -4.12 -5.73 -14.55
C TYR A 135 -5.39 -5.99 -13.73
N VAL A 136 -6.48 -5.27 -13.99
CA VAL A 136 -7.79 -5.54 -13.36
C VAL A 136 -8.27 -6.95 -13.70
N LEU A 137 -8.23 -7.34 -14.97
CA LEU A 137 -8.68 -8.65 -15.42
C LEU A 137 -7.88 -9.80 -14.78
N GLU A 138 -6.56 -9.67 -14.72
CA GLU A 138 -5.66 -10.68 -14.12
C GLU A 138 -5.89 -10.87 -12.61
N ASN A 139 -6.39 -9.84 -11.93
CA ASN A 139 -6.65 -9.85 -10.48
C ASN A 139 -8.14 -10.03 -10.14
N THR A 140 -9.00 -10.34 -11.12
CA THR A 140 -10.43 -10.56 -10.90
C THR A 140 -10.75 -12.06 -10.91
N GLU A 141 -11.29 -12.57 -9.81
CA GLU A 141 -11.60 -14.00 -9.63
C GLU A 141 -12.52 -14.56 -10.71
N GLU A 142 -13.55 -13.80 -11.13
CA GLU A 142 -14.49 -14.21 -12.18
C GLU A 142 -13.82 -14.38 -13.56
N VAL A 143 -12.66 -13.74 -13.78
CA VAL A 143 -11.95 -13.74 -15.07
C VAL A 143 -10.88 -14.84 -15.12
N LEU A 144 -10.42 -15.36 -13.98
CA LEU A 144 -9.38 -16.40 -13.92
C LEU A 144 -9.67 -17.63 -14.79
N PRO A 145 -10.90 -18.19 -14.84
CA PRO A 145 -11.19 -19.31 -15.73
C PRO A 145 -11.01 -18.98 -17.22
N TYR A 146 -11.30 -17.74 -17.61
CA TYR A 146 -11.13 -17.26 -18.98
C TYR A 146 -9.65 -17.07 -19.34
N ILE A 147 -8.82 -16.66 -18.38
CA ILE A 147 -7.37 -16.60 -18.55
C ILE A 147 -6.82 -18.00 -18.83
N GLU A 148 -7.23 -19.01 -18.06
CA GLU A 148 -6.82 -20.40 -18.28
C GLU A 148 -7.26 -20.93 -19.66
N GLN A 149 -8.53 -20.70 -20.03
CA GLN A 149 -9.06 -21.08 -21.34
C GLN A 149 -8.29 -20.40 -22.47
N HIS A 150 -8.02 -19.10 -22.36
CA HIS A 150 -7.26 -18.35 -23.36
C HIS A 150 -5.83 -18.87 -23.48
N MET A 151 -5.18 -19.22 -22.37
CA MET A 151 -3.85 -19.81 -22.39
C MET A 151 -3.81 -21.18 -23.07
N ILE A 152 -4.86 -22.00 -22.90
CA ILE A 152 -5.02 -23.27 -23.62
C ILE A 152 -5.24 -23.00 -25.12
N HIS A 153 -6.10 -22.01 -25.46
CA HIS A 153 -6.36 -21.60 -26.83
C HIS A 153 -5.08 -21.19 -27.56
N ILE A 154 -4.25 -20.31 -26.97
CA ILE A 154 -2.97 -19.88 -27.54
C ILE A 154 -2.03 -21.07 -27.74
N LYS A 155 -1.91 -21.96 -26.74
CA LYS A 155 -1.04 -23.15 -26.84
C LYS A 155 -1.47 -24.11 -27.96
N THR A 156 -2.76 -24.15 -28.26
CA THR A 156 -3.34 -25.01 -29.30
C THR A 156 -3.21 -24.38 -30.68
N ALA A 157 -3.48 -23.07 -30.80
CA ALA A 157 -3.33 -22.30 -32.03
C ALA A 157 -1.87 -22.18 -32.48
N TYR A 158 -0.93 -22.18 -31.52
CA TYR A 158 0.50 -22.00 -31.79
C TYR A 158 1.38 -23.13 -31.19
N PRO A 159 1.30 -24.37 -31.71
CA PRO A 159 2.00 -25.53 -31.13
C PRO A 159 3.52 -25.35 -31.05
N LYS A 160 4.12 -24.62 -32.00
CA LYS A 160 5.57 -24.34 -32.08
C LYS A 160 6.08 -23.54 -30.87
N PHE A 161 5.23 -22.74 -30.24
CA PHE A 161 5.59 -21.86 -29.13
C PHE A 161 5.12 -22.38 -27.77
N ARG A 162 4.53 -23.57 -27.70
CA ARG A 162 3.94 -24.17 -26.49
C ARG A 162 4.88 -24.23 -25.27
N LYS A 163 6.19 -24.34 -25.51
CA LYS A 163 7.22 -24.38 -24.45
C LYS A 163 7.86 -23.02 -24.14
N ARG A 164 7.52 -21.95 -24.87
CA ARG A 164 8.11 -20.61 -24.69
C ARG A 164 7.22 -19.76 -23.78
N THR A 165 7.42 -19.84 -22.48
CA THR A 165 6.61 -19.16 -21.45
C THR A 165 6.47 -17.66 -21.71
N LYS A 166 7.59 -16.95 -21.91
CA LYS A 166 7.59 -15.50 -22.17
C LYS A 166 6.73 -15.14 -23.39
N TRP A 167 6.91 -15.86 -24.50
CA TRP A 167 6.14 -15.62 -25.72
C TRP A 167 4.64 -15.87 -25.51
N LEU A 168 4.26 -16.90 -24.74
CA LEU A 168 2.86 -17.17 -24.42
C LEU A 168 2.25 -16.04 -23.59
N GLN A 169 2.98 -15.53 -22.61
CA GLN A 169 2.51 -14.41 -21.78
C GLN A 169 2.39 -13.12 -22.60
N ASP A 170 3.43 -12.77 -23.38
CA ASP A 170 3.41 -11.59 -24.24
C ASP A 170 2.23 -11.67 -25.23
N LYS A 171 2.00 -12.87 -25.80
CA LYS A 171 0.87 -13.10 -26.72
C LYS A 171 -0.47 -12.98 -26.00
N HIS A 172 -0.61 -13.57 -24.81
CA HIS A 172 -1.79 -13.45 -23.96
C HIS A 172 -2.11 -11.97 -23.68
N ASN A 173 -1.16 -11.23 -23.13
CA ASN A 173 -1.32 -9.81 -22.79
C ASN A 173 -1.73 -8.98 -24.02
N SER A 174 -1.20 -9.30 -25.20
CA SER A 174 -1.50 -8.54 -26.42
C SER A 174 -2.91 -8.75 -27.01
N ILE A 175 -3.54 -9.92 -26.78
CA ILE A 175 -4.82 -10.27 -27.43
C ILE A 175 -5.95 -10.62 -26.46
N PHE A 176 -5.66 -10.75 -25.17
CA PHE A 176 -6.63 -11.27 -24.20
C PHE A 176 -7.87 -10.40 -24.06
N ILE A 177 -7.74 -9.07 -24.00
CA ILE A 177 -8.88 -8.15 -23.91
C ILE A 177 -9.86 -8.41 -25.07
N GLN A 178 -9.34 -8.39 -26.30
CA GLN A 178 -10.16 -8.61 -27.48
C GLN A 178 -10.76 -10.02 -27.53
N TRP A 179 -9.98 -11.03 -27.15
CA TRP A 179 -10.45 -12.42 -27.09
C TRP A 179 -11.56 -12.60 -26.05
N LEU A 180 -11.41 -12.01 -24.86
CA LEU A 180 -12.39 -12.08 -23.77
C LEU A 180 -13.71 -11.45 -24.19
N ARG A 181 -13.66 -10.28 -24.83
CA ARG A 181 -14.83 -9.60 -25.39
C ARG A 181 -15.62 -10.48 -26.36
N PHE A 182 -14.93 -11.11 -27.31
CA PHE A 182 -15.59 -12.02 -28.25
C PHE A 182 -16.12 -13.29 -27.58
N LYS A 183 -15.37 -13.84 -26.62
CA LYS A 183 -15.76 -15.05 -25.90
C LYS A 183 -17.03 -14.84 -25.08
N VAL A 184 -17.11 -13.74 -24.33
CA VAL A 184 -18.29 -13.37 -23.54
C VAL A 184 -19.48 -13.04 -24.44
N GLN A 185 -19.26 -12.35 -25.57
CA GLN A 185 -20.32 -12.06 -26.53
C GLN A 185 -20.93 -13.34 -27.13
N SER A 186 -20.10 -14.32 -27.49
CA SER A 186 -20.56 -15.61 -28.02
C SER A 186 -21.37 -16.41 -27.01
N GLU A 187 -21.01 -16.36 -25.72
CA GLU A 187 -21.75 -17.06 -24.65
C GLU A 187 -23.11 -16.43 -24.34
N LEU A 188 -23.31 -15.15 -24.69
CA LEU A 188 -24.60 -14.46 -24.55
C LEU A 188 -25.59 -14.80 -25.67
N GLU A 189 -25.08 -15.23 -26.82
CA GLU A 189 -25.89 -15.63 -27.99
C GLU A 189 -26.37 -17.07 -27.88
N GLU A 190 -25.73 -17.89 -27.04
CA GLU A 190 -26.19 -19.24 -26.69
C GLU A 190 -27.27 -19.14 -25.58
N ASP A 191 -28.31 -20.00 -25.63
CA ASP A 191 -29.45 -20.04 -24.67
C ASP A 191 -29.04 -20.33 -23.19
N ASN A 192 -27.73 -20.40 -22.92
CA ASN A 192 -27.16 -20.65 -21.61
C ASN A 192 -26.67 -19.31 -21.05
N HIS A 193 -27.39 -18.76 -20.06
CA HIS A 193 -27.05 -17.53 -19.33
C HIS A 193 -25.74 -17.67 -18.50
N GLY A 194 -24.60 -17.94 -19.15
CA GLY A 194 -23.37 -18.38 -18.51
C GLY A 194 -22.49 -17.25 -17.94
N ALA A 195 -22.53 -16.06 -18.54
CA ALA A 195 -21.70 -14.93 -18.11
C ALA A 195 -22.42 -14.05 -17.08
N SER A 196 -21.74 -13.78 -15.96
CA SER A 196 -22.22 -12.84 -14.93
C SER A 196 -22.36 -11.42 -15.50
N GLU A 197 -23.22 -10.59 -14.89
CA GLU A 197 -23.34 -9.18 -15.28
C GLU A 197 -22.00 -8.43 -15.14
N ASN A 198 -21.27 -8.69 -14.05
CA ASN A 198 -19.94 -8.09 -13.81
C ASN A 198 -18.96 -8.41 -14.93
N LEU A 199 -18.88 -9.69 -15.33
CA LEU A 199 -17.98 -10.13 -16.39
C LEU A 199 -18.29 -9.45 -17.73
N ARG A 200 -19.58 -9.22 -18.03
CA ARG A 200 -19.98 -8.49 -19.24
C ARG A 200 -19.47 -7.06 -19.25
N TRP A 201 -19.55 -6.37 -18.11
CA TRP A 201 -19.01 -5.01 -17.97
C TRP A 201 -17.48 -4.99 -18.05
N LEU A 202 -16.80 -5.98 -17.45
CA LEU A 202 -15.34 -6.12 -17.60
C LEU A 202 -14.92 -6.38 -19.04
N ALA A 203 -15.67 -7.20 -19.78
CA ALA A 203 -15.37 -7.52 -21.18
C ALA A 203 -15.68 -6.37 -22.17
N ALA A 204 -16.41 -5.33 -21.73
CA ALA A 204 -16.84 -4.21 -22.56
C ALA A 204 -15.86 -3.03 -22.61
N ASP A 205 -14.67 -3.19 -22.01
CA ASP A 205 -13.62 -2.18 -21.85
C ASP A 205 -14.00 -1.02 -20.88
N PRO A 206 -13.04 -0.44 -20.13
CA PRO A 206 -13.30 0.75 -19.33
C PRO A 206 -13.40 2.00 -20.20
N ASN A 207 -14.05 3.04 -19.67
CA ASN A 207 -14.18 4.34 -20.33
C ASN A 207 -12.80 5.02 -20.52
N MET A 208 -12.55 5.57 -21.71
CA MET A 208 -11.32 6.31 -22.02
C MET A 208 -11.19 7.64 -21.28
N ALA A 209 -12.32 8.24 -20.88
CA ALA A 209 -12.32 9.42 -20.03
C ALA A 209 -12.21 8.96 -18.57
N VAL A 210 -10.98 8.90 -18.06
CA VAL A 210 -10.65 8.34 -16.74
C VAL A 210 -10.71 9.44 -15.67
N PRO A 211 -11.53 9.30 -14.62
CA PRO A 211 -11.45 10.12 -13.41
C PRO A 211 -10.14 9.92 -12.65
N LEU A 212 -9.50 11.03 -12.28
CA LEU A 212 -8.28 11.08 -11.47
C LEU A 212 -8.51 11.78 -10.14
N TYR A 213 -7.81 11.28 -9.12
CA TYR A 213 -7.85 11.81 -7.76
C TYR A 213 -6.45 12.02 -7.19
N ARG A 214 -6.33 13.01 -6.31
CA ARG A 214 -5.09 13.28 -5.57
C ARG A 214 -5.00 12.45 -4.29
N SER A 215 -6.15 12.19 -3.66
CA SER A 215 -6.25 11.35 -2.46
C SER A 215 -7.39 10.35 -2.60
N TYR A 216 -7.18 9.13 -2.16
CA TYR A 216 -8.18 8.07 -2.19
C TYR A 216 -8.15 7.24 -0.91
N LEU A 217 -9.31 6.81 -0.45
CA LEU A 217 -9.45 5.89 0.67
C LEU A 217 -9.75 4.50 0.12
N ILE A 218 -8.94 3.49 0.42
CA ILE A 218 -9.19 2.09 0.06
C ILE A 218 -9.20 1.26 1.32
N LYS A 219 -10.33 0.60 1.62
CA LYS A 219 -10.50 -0.26 2.82
C LYS A 219 -10.06 0.44 4.12
N GLY A 220 -10.32 1.74 4.24
CA GLY A 220 -9.96 2.55 5.40
C GLY A 220 -8.51 3.08 5.41
N ILE A 221 -7.66 2.67 4.47
CA ILE A 221 -6.29 3.19 4.31
C ILE A 221 -6.30 4.35 3.32
N LYS A 222 -5.69 5.47 3.69
CA LYS A 222 -5.59 6.66 2.86
C LYS A 222 -4.32 6.59 2.01
N PHE A 223 -4.49 6.79 0.71
CA PHE A 223 -3.41 6.93 -0.27
C PHE A 223 -3.43 8.33 -0.88
N ASN A 224 -2.24 8.89 -1.11
CA ASN A 224 -2.06 10.16 -1.80
C ASN A 224 -1.17 9.97 -3.03
N ILE A 225 -1.31 10.86 -4.02
CA ILE A 225 -0.29 11.01 -5.07
C ILE A 225 0.94 11.72 -4.50
N LYS A 226 2.11 11.45 -5.09
CA LYS A 226 3.39 12.05 -4.70
C LYS A 226 3.36 13.57 -4.66
N ALA A 227 2.77 14.20 -5.67
CA ALA A 227 2.66 15.66 -5.75
C ALA A 227 1.88 16.27 -4.56
N GLN A 228 0.97 15.51 -3.95
CA GLN A 228 0.24 15.96 -2.77
C GLN A 228 1.02 15.74 -1.47
N ASP A 229 1.85 14.70 -1.41
CA ASP A 229 2.75 14.46 -0.28
C ASP A 229 3.85 15.53 -0.21
N ASP A 230 4.34 16.02 -1.35
CA ASP A 230 5.40 17.04 -1.42
C ASP A 230 5.02 18.39 -0.80
N VAL A 231 3.72 18.66 -0.65
CA VAL A 231 3.20 19.88 -0.03
C VAL A 231 2.63 19.63 1.38
N ARG A 232 2.81 18.42 1.93
CA ARG A 232 2.28 18.03 3.24
C ARG A 232 3.40 17.55 4.16
N THR A 233 3.12 17.60 5.46
CA THR A 233 4.02 17.10 6.50
C THR A 233 4.00 15.58 6.65
N THR A 234 2.97 14.91 6.13
CA THR A 234 2.78 13.45 6.21
C THR A 234 2.80 12.83 4.82
N GLN A 235 3.52 11.72 4.66
CA GLN A 235 3.61 10.96 3.42
C GLN A 235 2.68 9.75 3.47
N ASN A 236 1.91 9.52 2.41
CA ASN A 236 1.05 8.36 2.18
C ASN A 236 0.98 7.95 0.68
N SER A 237 2.02 8.22 -0.10
CA SER A 237 2.12 7.85 -1.53
C SER A 237 2.92 6.57 -1.80
N GLY A 238 3.52 5.96 -0.78
CA GLY A 238 4.28 4.72 -0.92
C GLY A 238 3.38 3.49 -1.00
N VAL A 239 3.70 2.57 -1.91
CA VAL A 239 3.03 1.28 -2.06
C VAL A 239 4.03 0.13 -2.17
N TYR A 240 3.58 -1.06 -1.80
CA TYR A 240 4.32 -2.31 -1.92
C TYR A 240 3.46 -3.33 -2.65
N LEU A 241 4.05 -4.02 -3.64
CA LEU A 241 3.42 -5.08 -4.41
C LEU A 241 4.30 -6.34 -4.36
N LEU A 242 3.74 -7.45 -3.89
CA LEU A 242 4.36 -8.76 -4.03
C LEU A 242 3.90 -9.38 -5.35
N ALA A 243 4.74 -9.31 -6.39
CA ALA A 243 4.41 -9.80 -7.72
C ALA A 243 5.06 -11.15 -8.01
N HIS A 244 4.31 -12.04 -8.67
CA HIS A 244 4.83 -13.31 -9.17
C HIS A 244 5.50 -13.07 -10.53
N THR A 245 6.83 -12.95 -10.55
CA THR A 245 7.56 -12.46 -11.73
C THR A 245 8.57 -13.48 -12.24
N MET A 246 8.82 -13.44 -13.54
CA MET A 246 9.90 -14.20 -14.17
C MET A 246 11.22 -13.49 -13.93
N GLN A 247 12.05 -14.07 -13.08
CA GLN A 247 13.42 -13.62 -12.81
C GLN A 247 14.39 -14.26 -13.80
N VAL A 248 15.31 -13.46 -14.32
CA VAL A 248 16.41 -13.91 -15.17
C VAL A 248 17.72 -13.51 -14.53
N ALA A 249 18.70 -14.41 -14.49
CA ALA A 249 20.00 -14.10 -13.90
C ALA A 249 20.83 -13.12 -14.76
N SER A 250 20.52 -13.03 -16.06
CA SER A 250 21.08 -12.04 -16.97
C SER A 250 20.24 -11.93 -18.25
N ALA A 251 20.47 -10.89 -19.06
CA ALA A 251 19.84 -10.75 -20.38
C ALA A 251 20.11 -11.94 -21.34
N LYS A 252 21.13 -12.75 -21.09
CA LYS A 252 21.48 -13.95 -21.87
C LYS A 252 20.88 -15.24 -21.31
N ASP A 253 20.21 -15.17 -20.16
CA ASP A 253 19.63 -16.33 -19.51
C ASP A 253 18.43 -16.87 -20.29
N LYS A 254 18.45 -18.17 -20.57
CA LYS A 254 17.40 -18.89 -21.31
C LYS A 254 16.47 -19.66 -20.39
N LYS A 255 16.71 -19.64 -19.07
CA LYS A 255 15.93 -20.38 -18.06
C LYS A 255 15.44 -19.43 -16.95
N PRO A 256 14.43 -18.60 -17.24
CA PRO A 256 13.81 -17.77 -16.22
C PRO A 256 13.22 -18.62 -15.09
N ILE A 257 13.40 -18.17 -13.85
CA ILE A 257 12.80 -18.74 -12.64
C ILE A 257 11.58 -17.89 -12.28
N LEU A 258 10.43 -18.51 -12.02
CA LEU A 258 9.31 -17.76 -11.41
C LEU A 258 9.47 -17.74 -9.90
N SER A 259 9.45 -16.56 -9.31
CA SER A 259 9.45 -16.37 -7.86
C SER A 259 8.66 -15.13 -7.48
N ASN A 260 8.28 -15.05 -6.21
CA ASN A 260 7.62 -13.86 -5.67
C ASN A 260 8.67 -12.81 -5.36
N MET A 261 8.49 -11.61 -5.91
CA MET A 261 9.40 -10.48 -5.71
C MET A 261 8.60 -9.28 -5.21
N GLY A 262 9.11 -8.63 -4.17
CA GLY A 262 8.54 -7.41 -3.63
C GLY A 262 9.01 -6.19 -4.41
N PHE A 263 8.07 -5.37 -4.85
CA PHE A 263 8.31 -4.09 -5.50
C PHE A 263 7.81 -2.96 -4.62
N TYR A 264 8.63 -1.93 -4.48
CA TYR A 264 8.23 -0.69 -3.83
C TYR A 264 8.00 0.36 -4.90
N GLY A 265 6.89 1.09 -4.77
CA GLY A 265 6.51 2.11 -5.72
C GLY A 265 6.01 3.36 -5.06
N VAL A 266 5.98 4.44 -5.83
CA VAL A 266 5.42 5.73 -5.44
C VAL A 266 4.26 6.05 -6.36
N ILE A 267 3.09 6.31 -5.79
CA ILE A 267 1.87 6.64 -6.55
C ILE A 267 2.04 8.00 -7.21
N GLN A 268 2.00 8.04 -8.54
CA GLN A 268 1.97 9.27 -9.33
C GLN A 268 0.55 9.71 -9.64
N GLU A 269 -0.31 8.75 -10.00
CA GLU A 269 -1.71 9.01 -10.35
C GLU A 269 -2.61 7.94 -9.73
N ILE A 270 -3.81 8.36 -9.31
CA ILE A 270 -4.87 7.45 -8.88
C ILE A 270 -6.01 7.59 -9.87
N TRP A 271 -6.33 6.50 -10.55
CA TRP A 271 -7.38 6.41 -11.56
C TRP A 271 -8.58 5.68 -11.00
N ASP A 272 -9.80 6.10 -11.31
CA ASP A 272 -10.98 5.22 -11.19
C ASP A 272 -11.33 4.72 -12.60
N LEU A 273 -11.12 3.43 -12.85
CA LEU A 273 -11.50 2.81 -14.12
C LEU A 273 -13.02 2.60 -14.12
N ASP A 274 -13.73 3.30 -15.00
CA ASP A 274 -15.19 3.26 -15.09
C ASP A 274 -15.67 2.20 -16.09
N TYR A 275 -16.32 1.15 -15.58
CA TYR A 275 -16.95 0.08 -16.35
C TYR A 275 -18.46 0.29 -16.47
N GLN A 276 -18.92 1.55 -16.39
CA GLN A 276 -20.32 2.02 -16.41
C GLN A 276 -21.12 1.61 -15.17
N LYS A 277 -21.12 0.33 -14.81
CA LYS A 277 -21.88 -0.19 -13.66
C LYS A 277 -21.15 -0.02 -12.33
N PHE A 278 -19.83 -0.08 -12.37
CA PHE A 278 -18.96 0.05 -11.20
C PHE A 278 -17.63 0.67 -11.62
N THR A 279 -16.91 1.20 -10.63
CA THR A 279 -15.56 1.72 -10.82
C THR A 279 -14.55 0.90 -10.04
N ILE A 280 -13.33 0.78 -10.57
CA ILE A 280 -12.21 0.11 -9.90
C ILE A 280 -11.05 1.11 -9.78
N PRO A 281 -10.62 1.46 -8.55
CA PRO A 281 -9.46 2.31 -8.38
C PRO A 281 -8.17 1.57 -8.77
N ALA A 282 -7.35 2.19 -9.61
CA ALA A 282 -6.05 1.70 -10.04
C ALA A 282 -4.97 2.75 -9.73
N PHE A 283 -3.81 2.29 -9.29
CA PHE A 283 -2.67 3.15 -8.99
C PHE A 283 -1.63 3.07 -10.09
N ARG A 284 -1.28 4.21 -10.65
CA ARG A 284 -0.12 4.34 -11.51
C ARG A 284 1.07 4.75 -10.66
N CYS A 285 2.06 3.87 -10.62
CA CYS A 285 3.21 4.01 -9.73
C CYS A 285 4.50 4.06 -10.53
N ASP A 286 5.45 4.85 -10.03
CA ASP A 286 6.86 4.69 -10.38
C ASP A 286 7.45 3.64 -9.46
N TRP A 287 7.95 2.55 -10.04
CA TRP A 287 8.52 1.43 -9.29
C TRP A 287 10.03 1.61 -9.16
N ILE A 288 10.57 1.35 -7.96
CA ILE A 288 12.01 1.36 -7.70
C ILE A 288 12.57 0.01 -8.14
N ASP A 289 13.54 0.04 -9.06
CA ASP A 289 14.29 -1.15 -9.43
C ASP A 289 15.12 -1.63 -8.22
N SER A 290 14.72 -2.76 -7.64
CA SER A 290 15.54 -3.53 -6.71
C SER A 290 16.56 -4.34 -7.51
N SER A 291 17.48 -3.63 -8.17
CA SER A 291 18.66 -4.21 -8.84
C SER A 291 19.67 -4.75 -7.84
#